data_AF-A0A922NEI5-F1
#
_entry.id   AF-A0A922NEI5-F1
#
_cell.length_a   1.000
_cell.length_b   1.000
_cell.length_c   1.000
_cell.angle_alpha   90.00
_cell.angle_beta   90.00
_cell.angle_gamma   90.00
#
_symmetry.space_group_name_H-M   'P 1'
#
loop_
_entity.id
_entity.type
_entity.pdbx_description
1 polymer ?
#
loop_
_entity_poly.entity_id
_entity_poly.type
_entity_poly.pdbx_seq_one_letter_code
_entity_poly.pdbx_strand_id
1 'polypeptide(L)'
;MSLERVQETLATLGFGHYLNALLSPDSMTWIQFGAEPALVIGKKDDKDVLAYLTEYRKKGLEPRYTVATNAALGEGELLWSRDAVLQWPLFEPFNTITQGTKARMKVKLTMLVRFYFLWKGHLPELHGDLDKVCKNLGRVMKSVYREGEGDALEDDEADMIEESPEPEDTASTLEMRSDSRDGTKSEGAAGTIEEPKRTSTTPILQSQETNSNAFGLRQYLIDRGALYLLDNIPEPEEIQFTDQTFLEEAQPKKLFVGSRKESGEDIYAYMVRAGQRYEIRFFVEGDDFRTPIRADDVGTQRLLHPFSKTFPKPTSPNVVADQSRLALMVKYYFIAAGIAPDDVLKESKTFAERLHSALGYIAKRMGPAAVKPPPQAIIAKSPKRLDNKANNANKANDDPDKTDEDSESEESDYVFKSSIKPTMAGDKPPRISTTPKKPEASNSEHKKPVFARKSAPTIPRRPTPVDSIPTPPAPKPTPPTVDSTNITVTPSASPTPARPLPPVPVQSTSTTKPSPSTTKSPKTIKPTKTSKPSKRPRTSDSSFPFDDDAIFEDLRRLMTQNDDLTRDINAVAHELETHEMRKEAFLAKWEAKHDALVQKQEKMKMEKIEVRRQVFKRQKKCEEALEED
;
A
#
# COMPACT_ATOMS: atom_id res chain seq x y z
N MET A 1 -2.92 27.25 -11.07
CA MET A 1 -1.87 27.10 -12.10
C MET A 1 -2.49 27.18 -13.49
N SER A 2 -2.04 28.12 -14.33
CA SER A 2 -2.52 28.32 -15.71
C SER A 2 -2.02 27.23 -16.68
N LEU A 3 -2.68 27.09 -17.82
CA LEU A 3 -2.32 26.13 -18.88
C LEU A 3 -0.88 26.32 -19.36
N GLU A 4 -0.48 27.56 -19.63
CA GLU A 4 0.87 27.91 -20.12
C GLU A 4 1.96 27.41 -19.18
N ARG A 5 1.80 27.64 -17.86
CA ARG A 5 2.76 27.16 -16.85
C ARG A 5 2.83 25.64 -16.80
N VAL A 6 1.70 24.97 -16.94
CA VAL A 6 1.64 23.49 -16.95
C VAL A 6 2.37 22.95 -18.18
N GLN A 7 2.14 23.54 -19.36
CA GLN A 7 2.81 23.14 -20.60
C GLN A 7 4.33 23.38 -20.55
N GLU A 8 4.76 24.56 -20.07
CA GLU A 8 6.18 24.90 -19.90
C GLU A 8 6.88 23.94 -18.93
N THR A 9 6.23 23.62 -17.82
CA THR A 9 6.79 22.68 -16.83
C THR A 9 6.84 21.27 -17.38
N LEU A 10 5.81 20.81 -18.10
CA LEU A 10 5.83 19.51 -18.77
C LEU A 10 6.96 19.42 -19.80
N ALA A 11 7.19 20.48 -20.59
CA ALA A 11 8.32 20.56 -21.50
C ALA A 11 9.66 20.46 -20.77
N THR A 12 9.81 21.20 -19.67
CA THR A 12 11.03 21.20 -18.83
C THR A 12 11.31 19.84 -18.21
N LEU A 13 10.26 19.10 -17.84
CA LEU A 13 10.34 17.75 -17.27
C LEU A 13 10.52 16.65 -18.34
N GLY A 14 10.64 16.99 -19.63
CA GLY A 14 10.79 16.02 -20.71
C GLY A 14 9.50 15.27 -21.06
N PHE A 15 8.33 15.82 -20.70
CA PHE A 15 7.02 15.27 -21.04
C PHE A 15 6.30 16.04 -22.16
N GLY A 16 6.91 17.11 -22.68
CA GLY A 16 6.27 18.02 -23.65
C GLY A 16 5.80 17.32 -24.93
N HIS A 17 6.55 16.34 -25.44
CA HIS A 17 6.18 15.61 -26.66
C HIS A 17 4.94 14.74 -26.49
N TYR A 18 4.64 14.26 -25.27
CA TYR A 18 3.43 13.48 -25.01
C TYR A 18 2.15 14.33 -25.07
N LEU A 19 2.25 15.67 -25.05
CA LEU A 19 1.08 16.52 -25.29
C LEU A 19 0.52 16.34 -26.70
N ASN A 20 1.39 16.07 -27.67
CA ASN A 20 0.98 15.84 -29.07
C ASN A 20 0.27 14.49 -29.26
N ALA A 21 0.43 13.58 -28.31
CA ALA A 21 -0.24 12.28 -28.30
C ALA A 21 -1.71 12.36 -27.87
N LEU A 22 -2.06 13.42 -27.14
CA LEU A 22 -3.43 13.63 -26.72
C LEU A 22 -4.23 14.23 -27.87
N LEU A 23 -5.48 13.77 -28.01
CA LEU A 23 -6.44 14.39 -28.89
C LEU A 23 -6.60 15.88 -28.52
N SER A 24 -6.65 16.74 -29.53
CA SER A 24 -6.91 18.17 -29.30
C SER A 24 -8.25 18.34 -28.57
N PRO A 25 -8.37 19.25 -27.60
CA PRO A 25 -9.65 19.54 -26.94
C PRO A 25 -10.77 19.92 -27.91
N ASP A 26 -10.44 20.42 -29.11
CA ASP A 26 -11.42 20.75 -30.15
C ASP A 26 -11.91 19.53 -30.93
N SER A 27 -11.13 18.44 -30.95
CA SER A 27 -11.53 17.16 -31.55
C SER A 27 -12.38 16.29 -30.62
N MET A 28 -12.39 16.60 -29.33
CA MET A 28 -13.22 15.90 -28.35
C MET A 28 -14.69 16.34 -28.46
N THR A 29 -15.62 15.45 -28.14
CA THR A 29 -17.05 15.79 -28.12
C THR A 29 -17.42 16.47 -26.81
N TRP A 30 -17.79 17.75 -26.88
CA TRP A 30 -18.29 18.53 -25.75
C TRP A 30 -19.80 18.76 -25.91
N ILE A 31 -20.54 18.56 -24.82
CA ILE A 31 -22.00 18.73 -24.79
C ILE A 31 -22.34 19.66 -23.63
N GLN A 32 -23.35 20.50 -23.82
CA GLN A 32 -23.93 21.30 -22.75
C GLN A 32 -24.78 20.39 -21.84
N PHE A 33 -24.40 20.25 -20.57
CA PHE A 33 -25.13 19.46 -19.56
C PHE A 33 -25.72 20.40 -18.51
N GLY A 34 -26.99 20.79 -18.71
CA GLY A 34 -27.59 21.88 -17.95
C GLY A 34 -26.87 23.21 -18.22
N ALA A 35 -26.39 23.89 -17.17
CA ALA A 35 -25.62 25.13 -17.32
C ALA A 35 -24.10 24.89 -17.53
N GLU A 36 -23.62 23.67 -17.34
CA GLU A 36 -22.19 23.35 -17.33
C GLU A 36 -21.74 22.64 -18.61
N PRO A 37 -20.54 22.93 -19.13
CA PRO A 37 -19.95 22.14 -20.21
C PRO A 37 -19.56 20.75 -19.69
N ALA A 38 -19.86 19.72 -20.48
CA ALA A 38 -19.53 18.34 -20.19
C ALA A 38 -18.74 17.72 -21.35
N LEU A 39 -17.76 16.90 -20.99
CA LEU A 39 -16.93 16.14 -21.92
C LEU A 39 -17.50 14.73 -22.07
N VAL A 40 -17.74 14.27 -23.29
CA VAL A 40 -18.09 12.87 -23.54
C VAL A 40 -16.83 12.02 -23.45
N ILE A 41 -16.80 11.09 -22.49
CA ILE A 41 -15.62 10.26 -22.22
C ILE A 41 -15.81 8.77 -22.56
N GLY A 42 -17.02 8.35 -22.93
CA GLY A 42 -17.33 6.95 -23.24
C GLY A 42 -18.80 6.70 -23.51
N LYS A 43 -19.19 5.42 -23.58
CA LYS A 43 -20.58 4.98 -23.74
C LYS A 43 -20.97 3.90 -22.74
N LYS A 44 -22.25 3.87 -22.37
CA LYS A 44 -22.89 2.82 -21.58
C LYS A 44 -24.30 2.59 -22.12
N ASP A 45 -24.60 1.39 -22.59
CA ASP A 45 -25.92 1.03 -23.13
C ASP A 45 -26.41 2.04 -24.20
N ASP A 46 -25.54 2.38 -25.15
CA ASP A 46 -25.73 3.41 -26.19
C ASP A 46 -25.92 4.86 -25.72
N LYS A 47 -25.82 5.10 -24.41
CA LYS A 47 -25.86 6.45 -23.83
C LYS A 47 -24.46 6.99 -23.58
N ASP A 48 -24.31 8.29 -23.78
CA ASP A 48 -23.04 8.97 -23.57
C ASP A 48 -22.69 9.07 -22.08
N VAL A 49 -21.46 8.72 -21.75
CA VAL A 49 -20.88 8.89 -20.41
C VAL A 49 -20.21 10.26 -20.39
N LEU A 50 -20.73 11.15 -19.56
CA LEU A 50 -20.29 12.54 -19.47
C LEU A 50 -19.42 12.76 -18.24
N ALA A 51 -18.36 13.54 -18.41
CA ALA A 51 -17.57 14.11 -17.32
C ALA A 51 -17.79 15.63 -17.26
N TYR A 52 -18.15 16.16 -16.10
CA TYR A 52 -18.42 17.59 -15.89
C TYR A 52 -17.81 18.06 -14.57
N LEU A 53 -17.59 19.36 -14.43
CA LEU A 53 -17.05 19.93 -13.20
C LEU A 53 -18.19 20.40 -12.30
N THR A 54 -18.09 20.11 -11.00
CA THR A 54 -18.99 20.66 -9.99
C THR A 54 -18.17 21.19 -8.82
N GLU A 55 -18.64 22.25 -8.19
CA GLU A 55 -18.07 22.68 -6.92
C GLU A 55 -18.44 21.69 -5.81
N TYR A 56 -17.45 21.21 -5.07
CA TYR A 56 -17.69 20.30 -3.95
C TYR A 56 -17.07 20.81 -2.66
N ARG A 57 -17.91 21.12 -1.66
CA ARG A 57 -17.52 21.39 -0.27
C ARG A 57 -16.32 22.35 -0.11
N LYS A 58 -16.32 23.47 -0.84
CA LYS A 58 -15.24 24.48 -0.80
C LYS A 58 -13.86 23.99 -1.27
N LYS A 59 -13.74 22.79 -1.85
CA LYS A 59 -12.48 22.22 -2.37
C LYS A 59 -12.20 22.59 -3.84
N GLY A 60 -12.98 23.53 -4.38
CA GLY A 60 -12.96 23.90 -5.79
C GLY A 60 -13.75 22.94 -6.68
N LEU A 61 -13.54 23.09 -7.99
CA LEU A 61 -14.20 22.31 -9.04
C LEU A 61 -13.59 20.90 -9.13
N GLU A 62 -14.41 19.88 -8.88
CA GLU A 62 -14.04 18.47 -9.03
C GLU A 62 -14.80 17.79 -10.18
N PRO A 63 -14.17 16.87 -10.92
CA PRO A 63 -14.86 16.06 -11.92
C PRO A 63 -15.90 15.13 -11.30
N ARG A 64 -17.09 15.16 -11.89
CA ARG A 64 -18.18 14.21 -11.69
C ARG A 64 -18.51 13.54 -13.01
N TYR A 65 -19.20 12.43 -12.89
CA TYR A 65 -19.53 11.57 -14.01
C TYR A 65 -21.03 11.26 -13.98
N THR A 66 -21.66 11.20 -15.13
CA THR A 66 -23.08 10.87 -15.28
C THR A 66 -23.31 10.15 -16.59
N VAL A 67 -24.37 9.35 -16.68
CA VAL A 67 -24.85 8.83 -17.97
C VAL A 67 -25.96 9.75 -18.45
N ALA A 68 -25.78 10.36 -19.62
CA ALA A 68 -26.77 11.25 -20.20
C ALA A 68 -28.05 10.47 -20.53
N THR A 69 -29.17 10.84 -19.89
CA THR A 69 -30.51 10.43 -20.35
C THR A 69 -31.13 11.51 -21.21
N ASN A 70 -30.92 12.77 -20.84
CA ASN A 70 -31.23 13.94 -21.65
C ASN A 70 -30.24 15.07 -21.33
N ALA A 71 -29.18 15.19 -22.15
CA ALA A 71 -28.11 16.14 -21.89
C ALA A 71 -28.59 17.60 -21.85
N ALA A 72 -29.55 17.97 -22.71
CA ALA A 72 -30.06 19.33 -22.82
C ALA A 72 -30.77 19.81 -21.54
N LEU A 73 -31.43 18.90 -20.82
CA LEU A 73 -32.10 19.23 -19.54
C LEU A 73 -31.18 19.12 -18.32
N GLY A 74 -29.92 18.70 -18.50
CA GLY A 74 -29.04 18.36 -17.37
C GLY A 74 -29.55 17.15 -16.59
N GLU A 75 -30.43 16.34 -17.18
CA GLU A 75 -30.94 15.12 -16.58
C GLU A 75 -30.02 13.95 -16.94
N GLY A 76 -29.46 13.33 -15.91
CA GLY A 76 -28.65 12.13 -16.05
C GLY A 76 -28.71 11.29 -14.79
N GLU A 77 -28.48 10.00 -14.97
CA GLU A 77 -28.33 9.08 -13.84
C GLU A 77 -27.00 9.39 -13.15
N LEU A 78 -27.08 10.12 -12.04
CA LEU A 78 -25.89 10.55 -11.30
C LEU A 78 -25.07 9.32 -10.89
N LEU A 79 -23.81 9.25 -11.33
CA LEU A 79 -22.93 8.17 -10.92
C LEU A 79 -22.17 8.57 -9.67
N TRP A 80 -22.47 7.86 -8.58
CA TRP A 80 -21.85 8.15 -7.29
C TRP A 80 -20.43 7.56 -7.19
N SER A 81 -20.09 6.54 -7.99
CA SER A 81 -18.77 5.89 -7.91
C SER A 81 -17.96 6.04 -9.20
N ARG A 82 -16.74 6.58 -9.06
CA ARG A 82 -15.71 6.58 -10.13
C ARG A 82 -15.34 5.16 -10.58
N ASP A 83 -15.58 4.16 -9.72
CA ASP A 83 -15.39 2.75 -10.04
C ASP A 83 -16.29 2.27 -11.16
N ALA A 84 -17.54 2.73 -11.21
CA ALA A 84 -18.48 2.31 -12.24
C ALA A 84 -18.06 2.80 -13.63
N VAL A 85 -17.57 4.04 -13.73
CA VAL A 85 -17.11 4.65 -14.99
C VAL A 85 -15.95 3.87 -15.60
N LEU A 86 -15.03 3.38 -14.78
CA LEU A 86 -13.87 2.61 -15.23
C LEU A 86 -14.21 1.21 -15.75
N GLN A 87 -15.45 0.73 -15.58
CA GLN A 87 -15.91 -0.55 -16.10
C GLN A 87 -16.53 -0.45 -17.49
N TRP A 88 -16.68 0.76 -18.02
CA TRP A 88 -17.38 1.01 -19.27
C TRP A 88 -16.41 1.24 -20.42
N PRO A 89 -16.84 1.03 -21.68
CA PRO A 89 -16.05 1.37 -22.84
C PRO A 89 -15.89 2.90 -22.91
N LEU A 90 -14.70 3.37 -22.54
CA LEU A 90 -14.29 4.76 -22.64
C LEU A 90 -13.74 5.05 -24.04
N PHE A 91 -13.80 6.31 -24.47
CA PHE A 91 -13.16 6.78 -25.69
C PHE A 91 -11.70 7.15 -25.44
N GLU A 92 -10.90 7.19 -26.50
CA GLU A 92 -9.55 7.72 -26.41
C GLU A 92 -9.57 9.19 -25.97
N PRO A 93 -8.58 9.62 -25.16
CA PRO A 93 -7.48 8.84 -24.59
C PRO A 93 -7.84 8.07 -23.30
N PHE A 94 -9.08 8.12 -22.81
CA PHE A 94 -9.46 7.61 -21.49
C PHE A 94 -9.50 6.08 -21.39
N ASN A 95 -9.70 5.36 -22.49
CA ASN A 95 -9.64 3.90 -22.54
C ASN A 95 -8.28 3.32 -22.10
N THR A 96 -7.18 4.05 -22.33
CA THR A 96 -5.82 3.64 -21.94
C THR A 96 -5.57 3.71 -20.43
N ILE A 97 -6.51 4.30 -19.67
CA ILE A 97 -6.38 4.44 -18.22
C ILE A 97 -6.75 3.15 -17.47
N THR A 98 -7.13 2.10 -18.20
CA THR A 98 -7.64 0.84 -17.66
C THR A 98 -6.56 -0.11 -17.12
N GLN A 99 -5.27 0.24 -17.22
CA GLN A 99 -4.19 -0.58 -16.66
C GLN A 99 -3.74 -0.13 -15.24
N GLY A 100 -3.69 -1.09 -14.30
CA GLY A 100 -3.15 -0.92 -12.95
C GLY A 100 -4.13 -1.21 -11.81
N THR A 101 -3.87 -0.70 -10.59
CA THR A 101 -4.80 -0.84 -9.46
C THR A 101 -5.97 0.15 -9.58
N LYS A 102 -7.17 -0.23 -9.15
CA LYS A 102 -8.39 0.62 -9.22
C LYS A 102 -8.19 2.03 -8.66
N ALA A 103 -7.44 2.16 -7.55
CA ALA A 103 -7.13 3.46 -6.95
C ALA A 103 -6.29 4.33 -7.89
N ARG A 104 -5.29 3.74 -8.56
CA ARG A 104 -4.42 4.45 -9.51
C ARG A 104 -5.19 4.90 -10.74
N MET A 105 -6.03 4.03 -11.31
CA MET A 105 -6.88 4.36 -12.47
C MET A 105 -7.77 5.58 -12.21
N LYS A 106 -8.40 5.67 -11.04
CA LYS A 106 -9.23 6.83 -10.66
C LYS A 106 -8.46 8.14 -10.65
N VAL A 107 -7.23 8.12 -10.14
CA VAL A 107 -6.37 9.31 -10.07
C VAL A 107 -5.97 9.72 -11.49
N LYS A 108 -5.54 8.77 -12.32
CA LYS A 108 -5.20 9.01 -13.73
C LYS A 108 -6.39 9.64 -14.49
N LEU A 109 -7.58 9.04 -14.39
CA LEU A 109 -8.81 9.53 -15.04
C LEU A 109 -9.15 10.95 -14.59
N THR A 110 -9.15 11.18 -13.27
CA THR A 110 -9.45 12.50 -12.69
C THR A 110 -8.46 13.56 -13.17
N MET A 111 -7.16 13.22 -13.24
CA MET A 111 -6.13 14.14 -13.73
C MET A 111 -6.32 14.47 -15.21
N LEU A 112 -6.57 13.47 -16.05
CA LEU A 112 -6.71 13.69 -17.48
C LEU A 112 -7.95 14.52 -17.79
N VAL A 113 -9.09 14.24 -17.15
CA VAL A 113 -10.30 15.04 -17.29
C VAL A 113 -10.05 16.49 -16.86
N ARG A 114 -9.45 16.74 -15.68
CA ARG A 114 -9.15 18.12 -15.24
C ARG A 114 -8.21 18.83 -16.21
N PHE A 115 -7.25 18.12 -16.79
CA PHE A 115 -6.36 18.69 -17.77
C PHE A 115 -7.10 19.11 -19.06
N TYR A 116 -8.02 18.27 -19.58
CA TYR A 116 -8.85 18.65 -20.72
C TYR A 116 -9.73 19.88 -20.44
N PHE A 117 -10.31 19.99 -19.24
CA PHE A 117 -11.08 21.17 -18.85
C PHE A 117 -10.18 22.42 -18.72
N LEU A 118 -8.96 22.28 -18.19
CA LEU A 118 -7.98 23.38 -18.16
C LEU A 118 -7.61 23.80 -19.58
N TRP A 119 -7.33 22.83 -20.46
CA TRP A 119 -6.90 23.06 -21.83
C TRP A 119 -7.99 23.73 -22.66
N LYS A 120 -9.26 23.36 -22.45
CA LYS A 120 -10.42 24.00 -23.11
C LYS A 120 -10.76 25.38 -22.53
N GLY A 121 -10.19 25.76 -21.38
CA GLY A 121 -10.49 27.02 -20.69
C GLY A 121 -11.75 26.97 -19.80
N HIS A 122 -12.29 25.78 -19.54
CA HIS A 122 -13.42 25.57 -18.63
C HIS A 122 -13.01 25.39 -17.16
N LEU A 123 -11.72 25.14 -16.90
CA LEU A 123 -11.12 25.17 -15.58
C LEU A 123 -10.08 26.29 -15.56
N PRO A 124 -10.20 27.32 -14.70
CA PRO A 124 -9.27 28.45 -14.71
C PRO A 124 -7.86 28.00 -14.29
N GLU A 125 -7.78 27.14 -13.28
CA GLU A 125 -6.52 26.77 -12.66
C GLU A 125 -6.52 25.35 -12.06
N LEU A 126 -5.42 24.63 -12.24
CA LEU A 126 -5.12 23.43 -11.45
C LEU A 126 -4.61 23.82 -10.06
N HIS A 127 -5.09 23.09 -9.05
CA HIS A 127 -4.72 23.28 -7.65
C HIS A 127 -3.68 22.21 -7.23
N GLY A 128 -2.69 22.61 -6.43
CA GLY A 128 -1.63 21.73 -5.92
C GLY A 128 -0.23 22.25 -6.22
N ASP A 129 0.78 21.44 -5.88
CA ASP A 129 2.18 21.65 -6.22
C ASP A 129 2.40 21.40 -7.73
N LEU A 130 2.95 22.40 -8.43
CA LEU A 130 3.13 22.39 -9.89
C LEU A 130 4.00 21.23 -10.36
N ASP A 131 5.15 21.01 -9.74
CA ASP A 131 6.07 19.94 -10.12
C ASP A 131 5.45 18.58 -9.90
N LYS A 132 4.76 18.39 -8.78
CA LYS A 132 4.10 17.13 -8.47
C LYS A 132 2.95 16.84 -9.43
N VAL A 133 2.14 17.86 -9.74
CA VAL A 133 1.02 17.74 -10.70
C VAL A 133 1.55 17.45 -12.10
N CYS A 134 2.56 18.19 -12.57
CA CYS A 134 3.16 17.99 -13.89
C CYS A 134 3.88 16.65 -14.01
N LYS A 135 4.63 16.19 -12.99
CA LYS A 135 5.24 14.84 -12.98
C LYS A 135 4.19 13.74 -13.07
N ASN A 136 3.10 13.86 -12.31
CA ASN A 136 2.02 12.88 -12.37
C ASN A 136 1.30 12.92 -13.73
N LEU A 137 1.10 14.12 -14.29
CA LEU A 137 0.40 14.30 -15.56
C LEU A 137 1.23 13.77 -16.72
N GLY A 138 2.53 14.06 -16.73
CA GLY A 138 3.49 13.50 -17.67
C GLY A 138 3.53 11.97 -17.63
N ARG A 139 3.48 11.36 -16.43
CA ARG A 139 3.37 9.90 -16.31
C ARG A 139 2.06 9.34 -16.87
N VAL A 140 0.95 10.05 -16.69
CA VAL A 140 -0.35 9.66 -17.28
C VAL A 140 -0.28 9.74 -18.82
N MET A 141 0.21 10.85 -19.36
CA MET A 141 0.36 11.06 -20.80
C MET A 141 1.31 10.04 -21.43
N LYS A 142 2.43 9.73 -20.76
CA LYS A 142 3.36 8.66 -21.19
C LYS A 142 2.65 7.31 -21.27
N SER A 143 1.77 6.98 -20.32
CA SER A 143 1.00 5.73 -20.41
C SER A 143 -0.01 5.72 -21.56
N VAL A 144 -0.64 6.85 -21.85
CA VAL A 144 -1.54 6.98 -23.02
C VAL A 144 -0.77 6.77 -24.32
N TYR A 145 0.43 7.37 -24.42
CA TYR A 145 1.28 7.28 -25.61
C TYR A 145 1.77 5.85 -25.87
N ARG A 146 2.31 5.15 -24.85
CA ARG A 146 2.84 3.79 -25.02
C ARG A 146 1.77 2.80 -25.50
N GLU A 147 0.54 2.91 -25.00
CA GLU A 147 -0.55 2.01 -25.42
C GLU A 147 -0.98 2.26 -26.88
N GLY A 148 -0.80 3.47 -27.40
CA GLY A 148 -1.08 3.78 -28.81
C GLY A 148 -0.07 3.20 -29.80
N GLU A 149 1.18 2.96 -29.37
CA GLU A 149 2.25 2.45 -30.25
C GLU A 149 2.38 0.91 -30.26
N GLY A 150 1.60 0.18 -29.44
CA GLY A 150 1.56 -1.28 -29.47
C GLY A 150 2.82 -2.01 -29.00
N ASP A 151 3.85 -1.27 -28.55
CA ASP A 151 5.13 -1.82 -28.10
C ASP A 151 5.16 -1.92 -26.56
N ALA A 152 4.47 -2.93 -26.04
CA ALA A 152 4.39 -3.22 -24.61
C ALA A 152 5.64 -3.99 -24.15
N LEU A 153 6.79 -3.32 -24.08
CA LEU A 153 7.98 -3.85 -23.39
C LEU A 153 7.89 -3.51 -21.88
N GLU A 154 7.91 -4.57 -21.07
CA GLU A 154 7.79 -4.60 -19.61
C GLU A 154 9.06 -4.05 -18.91
N ASP A 155 9.36 -2.76 -19.02
CA ASP A 155 10.60 -2.19 -18.43
C ASP A 155 10.41 -1.32 -17.17
N ASP A 156 9.18 -1.11 -16.68
CA ASP A 156 8.95 -0.16 -15.58
C ASP A 156 9.06 -0.78 -14.15
N GLU A 157 9.55 -2.03 -13.99
CA GLU A 157 9.92 -2.59 -12.66
C GLU A 157 11.41 -2.45 -12.29
N ALA A 158 12.30 -2.09 -13.23
CA ALA A 158 13.74 -2.06 -12.99
C ALA A 158 14.25 -0.82 -12.21
N ASP A 159 13.50 0.28 -12.16
CA ASP A 159 13.97 1.54 -11.57
C ASP A 159 13.76 1.69 -10.05
N MET A 160 13.42 0.62 -9.32
CA MET A 160 13.30 0.68 -7.85
C MET A 160 14.10 -0.37 -7.05
N ILE A 161 14.99 -1.14 -7.69
CA ILE A 161 15.81 -2.14 -6.98
C ILE A 161 17.26 -2.10 -7.44
N GLU A 162 18.05 -1.14 -6.94
CA GLU A 162 19.46 -1.32 -6.52
C GLU A 162 20.08 0.04 -6.15
N GLU A 163 20.36 0.27 -4.87
CA GLU A 163 21.67 0.79 -4.50
C GLU A 163 21.99 0.47 -3.02
N SER A 164 22.80 -0.58 -2.89
CA SER A 164 23.88 -0.84 -1.93
C SER A 164 23.70 -0.78 -0.39
N PRO A 165 24.26 -1.77 0.34
CA PRO A 165 24.33 -1.79 1.80
C PRO A 165 25.60 -1.09 2.31
N GLU A 166 25.45 -0.13 3.21
CA GLU A 166 26.54 0.43 4.01
C GLU A 166 26.01 0.88 5.39
N PRO A 167 26.87 1.03 6.42
CA PRO A 167 27.48 -0.06 7.19
C PRO A 167 27.00 0.01 8.65
N GLU A 168 27.37 -1.00 9.44
CA GLU A 168 27.11 -1.05 10.88
C GLU A 168 27.73 0.14 11.61
N ASP A 169 26.89 0.98 12.23
CA ASP A 169 27.34 1.99 13.18
C ASP A 169 27.95 1.29 14.41
N THR A 170 29.27 1.40 14.45
CA THR A 170 30.13 1.00 15.55
C THR A 170 29.69 1.62 16.87
N ALA A 171 29.62 0.75 17.88
CA ALA A 171 29.53 1.11 19.29
C ALA A 171 30.63 2.12 19.66
N SER A 172 30.22 3.32 20.07
CA SER A 172 31.10 4.30 20.69
C SER A 172 31.33 3.92 22.16
N THR A 173 32.26 2.99 22.39
CA THR A 173 33.00 2.87 23.64
C THR A 173 33.96 4.06 23.75
N LEU A 174 33.64 5.05 24.56
CA LEU A 174 34.59 6.07 24.97
C LEU A 174 34.93 5.87 26.45
N GLU A 175 35.98 5.07 26.61
CA GLU A 175 36.82 4.92 27.77
C GLU A 175 37.46 6.29 28.08
N MET A 176 37.16 6.87 29.23
CA MET A 176 37.96 7.95 29.84
C MET A 176 38.29 7.52 31.27
N ARG A 177 39.52 7.04 31.45
CA ARG A 177 40.15 6.82 32.74
C ARG A 177 40.75 8.14 33.27
N SER A 178 40.42 8.43 34.53
CA SER A 178 41.26 8.90 35.63
C SER A 178 42.21 10.09 35.43
N ASP A 179 42.06 11.16 36.25
CA ASP A 179 42.82 11.31 37.50
C ASP A 179 42.56 12.64 38.25
N SER A 180 42.61 12.53 39.59
CA SER A 180 43.18 13.49 40.56
C SER A 180 42.36 14.67 41.15
N ARG A 181 42.27 14.62 42.49
CA ARG A 181 42.12 15.71 43.52
C ARG A 181 40.87 16.60 43.44
N ASP A 182 40.16 16.95 44.51
CA ASP A 182 40.58 17.21 45.88
C ASP A 182 39.38 17.04 46.84
N GLY A 183 39.67 16.83 48.13
CA GLY A 183 38.66 16.48 49.13
C GLY A 183 37.76 17.63 49.58
N THR A 184 36.53 17.29 49.96
CA THR A 184 35.87 17.92 51.12
C THR A 184 34.80 17.00 51.68
N LYS A 185 34.90 16.73 52.98
CA LYS A 185 33.95 15.99 53.80
C LYS A 185 32.58 16.67 53.80
N SER A 186 31.51 15.90 53.64
CA SER A 186 30.23 16.19 54.26
C SER A 186 29.55 14.88 54.62
N GLU A 187 29.30 14.73 55.92
CA GLU A 187 28.46 13.71 56.52
C GLU A 187 27.01 13.87 56.05
N GLY A 188 26.25 12.78 55.97
CA GLY A 188 24.80 12.89 55.84
C GLY A 188 24.07 11.65 55.30
N ALA A 189 23.52 10.88 56.23
CA ALA A 189 22.28 10.11 56.14
C ALA A 189 22.23 8.86 55.22
N ALA A 190 22.05 7.74 55.93
CA ALA A 190 21.63 6.45 55.43
C ALA A 190 20.30 6.52 54.65
N GLY A 191 20.26 5.84 53.52
CA GLY A 191 19.05 5.54 52.76
C GLY A 191 19.23 4.22 52.03
N THR A 192 18.85 3.12 52.68
CA THR A 192 18.73 1.79 52.07
C THR A 192 17.65 1.86 50.99
N ILE A 193 18.05 1.86 49.72
CA ILE A 193 17.14 1.70 48.59
C ILE A 193 17.13 0.21 48.25
N GLU A 194 16.08 -0.48 48.70
CA GLU A 194 15.74 -1.80 48.20
C GLU A 194 15.40 -1.73 46.71
N GLU A 195 16.06 -2.58 45.94
CA GLU A 195 15.82 -2.84 44.54
C GLU A 195 14.55 -3.71 44.39
N PRO A 196 13.48 -3.26 43.70
CA PRO A 196 12.29 -4.08 43.52
C PRO A 196 12.56 -5.15 42.46
N LYS A 197 12.73 -6.38 42.94
CA LYS A 197 12.74 -7.62 42.16
C LYS A 197 11.43 -7.74 41.38
N ARG A 198 11.48 -7.54 40.06
CA ARG A 198 10.34 -7.75 39.14
C ARG A 198 9.94 -9.23 39.11
N THR A 199 8.92 -9.61 39.86
CA THR A 199 8.16 -10.84 39.63
C THR A 199 7.03 -10.56 38.66
N SER A 200 7.19 -11.04 37.43
CA SER A 200 6.20 -11.05 36.36
C SER A 200 5.07 -12.03 36.69
N THR A 201 3.96 -11.52 37.23
CA THR A 201 2.65 -12.19 37.17
C THR A 201 1.59 -11.10 37.18
N THR A 202 1.06 -10.78 36.00
CA THR A 202 -0.05 -9.85 35.78
C THR A 202 -1.27 -10.26 36.59
N PRO A 203 -1.71 -9.48 37.60
CA PRO A 203 -3.04 -9.60 38.14
C PRO A 203 -4.01 -8.94 37.15
N ILE A 204 -5.11 -9.61 36.85
CA ILE A 204 -6.17 -9.12 35.96
C ILE A 204 -6.79 -7.86 36.61
N LEU A 205 -6.42 -6.68 36.10
CA LEU A 205 -7.09 -5.40 36.34
C LEU A 205 -8.52 -5.48 35.77
N GLN A 206 -9.50 -5.70 36.65
CA GLN A 206 -10.93 -5.70 36.34
C GLN A 206 -11.68 -4.52 36.98
N SER A 207 -11.01 -3.67 37.75
CA SER A 207 -11.67 -2.72 38.66
C SER A 207 -11.90 -1.31 38.10
N GLN A 208 -11.65 -1.02 36.82
CA GLN A 208 -11.73 0.35 36.31
C GLN A 208 -12.32 0.54 34.90
N GLU A 209 -12.90 -0.49 34.28
CA GLU A 209 -13.60 -0.35 32.99
C GLU A 209 -15.04 0.12 33.21
N THR A 210 -15.23 1.39 33.62
CA THR A 210 -16.57 2.02 33.65
C THR A 210 -17.13 2.27 32.24
N ASN A 211 -16.29 2.20 31.21
CA ASN A 211 -16.67 2.45 29.82
C ASN A 211 -17.13 1.16 29.13
N SER A 212 -18.44 1.05 28.91
CA SER A 212 -19.05 -0.06 28.16
C SER A 212 -18.39 -0.29 26.80
N ASN A 213 -17.86 0.76 26.18
CA ASN A 213 -17.19 0.68 24.89
C ASN A 213 -15.82 -0.01 24.96
N ALA A 214 -14.99 0.31 25.95
CA ALA A 214 -13.68 -0.32 26.12
C ALA A 214 -13.83 -1.82 26.38
N PHE A 215 -14.78 -2.17 27.26
CA PHE A 215 -15.15 -3.56 27.54
C PHE A 215 -15.60 -4.30 26.27
N GLY A 216 -16.46 -3.69 25.46
CA GLY A 216 -16.93 -4.28 24.20
C GLY A 216 -15.80 -4.55 23.19
N LEU A 217 -14.82 -3.64 23.09
CA LEU A 217 -13.65 -3.85 22.23
C LEU A 217 -12.75 -4.97 22.76
N ARG A 218 -12.54 -5.03 24.08
CA ARG A 218 -11.74 -6.06 24.72
C ARG A 218 -12.37 -7.44 24.53
N GLN A 219 -13.68 -7.55 24.75
CA GLN A 219 -14.44 -8.78 24.50
C GLN A 219 -14.34 -9.21 23.03
N TYR A 220 -14.49 -8.27 22.09
CA TYR A 220 -14.32 -8.55 20.67
C TYR A 220 -12.92 -9.13 20.33
N LEU A 221 -11.86 -8.61 20.96
CA LEU A 221 -10.50 -9.13 20.79
C LEU A 221 -10.31 -10.51 21.45
N ILE A 222 -10.95 -10.76 22.60
CA ILE A 222 -10.97 -12.08 23.25
C ILE A 222 -11.63 -13.11 22.34
N ASP A 223 -12.80 -12.80 21.79
CA ASP A 223 -13.57 -13.70 20.92
C ASP A 223 -12.80 -14.11 19.67
N ARG A 224 -11.91 -13.24 19.17
CA ARG A 224 -11.02 -13.50 18.03
C ARG A 224 -9.65 -14.08 18.41
N GLY A 225 -9.40 -14.35 19.68
CA GLY A 225 -8.11 -14.83 20.17
C GLY A 225 -6.96 -13.83 19.92
N ALA A 226 -7.29 -12.54 19.87
CA ALA A 226 -6.40 -11.46 19.46
C ALA A 226 -6.08 -10.48 20.61
N LEU A 227 -6.47 -10.81 21.85
CA LEU A 227 -6.21 -9.96 23.02
C LEU A 227 -4.72 -9.67 23.23
N TYR A 228 -3.85 -10.65 22.93
CA TYR A 228 -2.39 -10.51 23.01
C TYR A 228 -1.81 -9.38 22.14
N LEU A 229 -2.58 -8.89 21.16
CA LEU A 229 -2.13 -7.77 20.35
C LEU A 229 -2.08 -6.47 21.15
N LEU A 230 -2.87 -6.34 22.23
CA LEU A 230 -2.81 -5.18 23.12
C LEU A 230 -1.49 -5.12 23.89
N ASP A 231 -0.87 -6.26 24.18
CA ASP A 231 0.44 -6.33 24.83
C ASP A 231 1.58 -5.73 23.98
N ASN A 232 1.31 -5.41 22.70
CA ASN A 232 2.26 -4.76 21.80
C ASN A 232 2.20 -3.23 21.84
N ILE A 233 1.25 -2.64 22.57
CA ILE A 233 1.06 -1.20 22.65
C ILE A 233 1.08 -0.75 24.11
N PRO A 234 1.48 0.51 24.41
CA PRO A 234 1.43 1.05 25.76
C PRO A 234 0.01 1.05 26.32
N GLU A 235 -0.10 0.86 27.63
CA GLU A 235 -1.38 0.99 28.34
C GLU A 235 -1.88 2.46 28.28
N PRO A 236 -3.20 2.71 28.39
CA PRO A 236 -3.74 4.08 28.37
C PRO A 236 -3.12 5.00 29.42
N GLU A 237 -2.71 4.46 30.57
CA GLU A 237 -2.06 5.13 31.69
C GLU A 237 -0.61 5.51 31.38
N GLU A 238 0.04 4.77 30.47
CA GLU A 238 1.42 5.04 30.02
C GLU A 238 1.48 6.14 28.97
N ILE A 239 0.34 6.50 28.34
CA ILE A 239 0.29 7.59 27.37
C ILE A 239 -0.16 8.89 28.03
N GLN A 240 0.56 9.97 27.69
CA GLN A 240 0.30 11.29 28.23
C GLN A 240 -0.96 11.92 27.63
N PHE A 241 -1.99 12.06 28.46
CA PHE A 241 -3.12 12.94 28.23
C PHE A 241 -2.93 14.26 28.98
N THR A 242 -3.31 15.36 28.34
CA THR A 242 -3.28 16.69 28.95
C THR A 242 -4.67 17.30 28.85
N ASP A 243 -5.12 17.95 29.91
CA ASP A 243 -6.38 18.68 29.88
C ASP A 243 -6.27 19.86 28.90
N GLN A 244 -7.36 20.16 28.21
CA GLN A 244 -7.45 21.28 27.29
C GLN A 244 -8.78 22.02 27.46
N THR A 245 -8.70 23.35 27.49
CA THR A 245 -9.87 24.23 27.62
C THR A 245 -10.11 25.12 26.41
N PHE A 246 -9.14 25.19 25.50
CA PHE A 246 -9.15 26.15 24.38
C PHE A 246 -9.90 25.65 23.14
N LEU A 247 -10.19 24.33 23.05
CA LEU A 247 -10.99 23.74 21.98
C LEU A 247 -12.33 23.30 22.56
N GLU A 248 -13.28 24.22 22.66
CA GLU A 248 -14.61 23.97 23.23
C GLU A 248 -15.37 22.86 22.48
N GLU A 249 -15.12 22.69 21.19
CA GLU A 249 -15.76 21.65 20.36
C GLU A 249 -15.15 20.25 20.57
N ALA A 250 -13.97 20.16 21.20
CA ALA A 250 -13.23 18.93 21.37
C ALA A 250 -13.52 18.25 22.72
N GLN A 251 -13.11 16.99 22.85
CA GLN A 251 -13.06 16.31 24.14
C GLN A 251 -12.13 17.05 25.12
N PRO A 252 -12.37 16.99 26.44
CA PRO A 252 -11.68 17.81 27.43
C PRO A 252 -10.18 17.52 27.56
N LYS A 253 -9.70 16.44 26.94
CA LYS A 253 -8.29 16.07 26.92
C LYS A 253 -7.75 15.96 25.51
N LYS A 254 -6.45 16.24 25.37
CA LYS A 254 -5.64 15.99 24.18
C LYS A 254 -4.61 14.90 24.49
N LEU A 255 -4.25 14.16 23.45
CA LEU A 255 -3.32 13.03 23.51
C LEU A 255 -1.98 13.45 22.92
N PHE A 256 -0.88 13.29 23.65
CA PHE A 256 0.45 13.49 23.10
C PHE A 256 0.82 12.35 22.15
N VAL A 257 1.14 12.65 20.89
CA VAL A 257 1.42 11.63 19.86
C VAL A 257 2.87 11.63 19.35
N GLY A 258 3.63 12.69 19.62
CA GLY A 258 5.03 12.83 19.19
C GLY A 258 5.47 14.27 19.09
N SER A 259 6.57 14.51 18.39
CA SER A 259 7.11 15.85 18.18
C SER A 259 7.50 16.10 16.72
N ARG A 260 7.54 17.37 16.34
CA ARG A 260 7.91 17.81 15.00
C ARG A 260 9.40 17.53 14.77
N LYS A 261 9.74 16.97 13.61
CA LYS A 261 11.12 16.53 13.32
C LYS A 261 12.12 17.68 13.29
N GLU A 262 11.68 18.86 12.87
CA GLU A 262 12.49 20.06 12.64
C GLU A 262 12.62 20.92 13.88
N SER A 263 11.50 21.33 14.48
CA SER A 263 11.48 22.24 15.64
C SER A 263 11.55 21.53 16.98
N GLY A 264 11.19 20.25 17.05
CA GLY A 264 11.02 19.53 18.31
C GLY A 264 9.73 19.85 19.06
N GLU A 265 8.85 20.68 18.51
CA GLU A 265 7.56 21.06 19.11
C GLU A 265 6.62 19.87 19.25
N ASP A 266 5.81 19.88 20.30
CA ASP A 266 4.92 18.78 20.62
C ASP A 266 3.73 18.70 19.66
N ILE A 267 3.36 17.49 19.29
CA ILE A 267 2.20 17.20 18.44
C ILE A 267 1.16 16.52 19.32
N TYR A 268 -0.02 17.14 19.36
CA TYR A 268 -1.17 16.63 20.09
C TYR A 268 -2.28 16.22 19.13
N ALA A 269 -2.96 15.13 19.47
CA ALA A 269 -4.19 14.69 18.83
C ALA A 269 -5.39 14.98 19.74
N TYR A 270 -6.50 15.39 19.15
CA TYR A 270 -7.75 15.63 19.87
C TYR A 270 -8.94 15.07 19.10
N MET A 271 -9.99 14.73 19.84
CA MET A 271 -11.22 14.20 19.30
C MET A 271 -12.29 15.29 19.26
N VAL A 272 -12.90 15.52 18.11
CA VAL A 272 -13.93 16.56 17.89
C VAL A 272 -15.18 15.93 17.27
N ARG A 273 -16.37 16.42 17.63
CA ARG A 273 -17.62 15.95 17.02
C ARG A 273 -17.84 16.66 15.68
N ALA A 274 -17.72 15.92 14.57
CA ALA A 274 -17.96 16.40 13.21
C ALA A 274 -19.30 15.84 12.68
N GLY A 275 -20.41 16.47 13.09
CA GLY A 275 -21.76 16.01 12.76
C GLY A 275 -22.14 14.74 13.54
N GLN A 276 -22.41 13.65 12.82
CA GLN A 276 -22.77 12.34 13.40
C GLN A 276 -21.55 11.44 13.66
N ARG A 277 -20.33 11.97 13.50
CA ARG A 277 -19.09 11.21 13.67
C ARG A 277 -18.05 11.98 14.47
N TYR A 278 -17.28 11.31 15.29
CA TYR A 278 -16.09 11.86 15.94
C TYR A 278 -14.92 11.80 14.96
N GLU A 279 -14.23 12.92 14.77
CA GLU A 279 -13.03 13.05 13.95
C GLU A 279 -11.81 13.22 14.86
N ILE A 280 -10.67 12.65 14.46
CA ILE A 280 -9.38 12.92 15.10
C ILE A 280 -8.68 14.00 14.29
N ARG A 281 -8.28 15.07 14.99
CA ARG A 281 -7.48 16.16 14.41
C ARG A 281 -6.19 16.32 15.20
N PHE A 282 -5.24 17.01 14.59
CA PHE A 282 -3.91 17.19 15.13
C PHE A 282 -3.52 18.66 15.12
N PHE A 283 -2.72 19.07 16.09
CA PHE A 283 -2.05 20.37 16.08
C PHE A 283 -0.66 20.25 16.70
N VAL A 284 0.19 21.19 16.34
CA VAL A 284 1.50 21.40 16.95
C VAL A 284 1.34 22.49 18.01
N GLU A 285 1.83 22.22 19.22
CA GLU A 285 1.87 23.19 20.32
C GLU A 285 3.30 23.68 20.50
N GLY A 286 3.52 24.96 20.19
CA GLY A 286 4.73 25.70 20.53
C GLY A 286 4.47 26.68 21.67
N ASP A 287 5.50 27.42 22.08
CA ASP A 287 5.46 28.30 23.25
C ASP A 287 4.32 29.34 23.18
N ASP A 288 4.09 29.92 21.99
CA ASP A 288 3.12 31.02 21.81
C ASP A 288 2.02 30.73 20.77
N PHE A 289 2.05 29.57 20.11
CA PHE A 289 1.12 29.28 19.02
C PHE A 289 0.71 27.81 18.95
N ARG A 290 -0.49 27.61 18.41
CA ARG A 290 -1.05 26.29 18.12
C ARG A 290 -1.38 26.24 16.64
N THR A 291 -0.67 25.40 15.90
CA THR A 291 -0.86 25.31 14.45
C THR A 291 -1.52 23.98 14.12
N PRO A 292 -2.69 23.96 13.46
CA PRO A 292 -3.30 22.72 13.01
C PRO A 292 -2.37 22.02 12.02
N ILE A 293 -2.16 20.71 12.19
CA ILE A 293 -1.34 19.89 11.30
C ILE A 293 -2.22 18.82 10.66
N ARG A 294 -2.02 18.57 9.36
CA ARG A 294 -2.79 17.54 8.66
C ARG A 294 -2.31 16.17 9.06
N ALA A 295 -3.22 15.19 9.09
CA ALA A 295 -2.88 13.80 9.37
C ALA A 295 -1.84 13.23 8.39
N ASP A 296 -1.81 13.72 7.14
CA ASP A 296 -0.81 13.37 6.11
C ASP A 296 0.61 13.74 6.59
N ASP A 297 0.74 14.92 7.18
CA ASP A 297 2.02 15.50 7.57
C ASP A 297 2.51 14.89 8.89
N VAL A 298 1.61 14.47 9.78
CA VAL A 298 1.93 13.82 11.06
C VAL A 298 2.78 12.56 10.85
N GLY A 299 2.50 11.77 9.81
CA GLY A 299 3.26 10.53 9.51
C GLY A 299 4.74 10.75 9.14
N THR A 300 5.13 12.00 8.85
CA THR A 300 6.52 12.38 8.55
C THR A 300 7.29 12.90 9.79
N GLN A 301 6.59 13.05 10.93
CA GLN A 301 7.14 13.60 12.17
C GLN A 301 7.71 12.51 13.08
N ARG A 302 8.30 12.90 14.22
CA ARG A 302 8.84 11.97 15.22
C ARG A 302 7.71 11.50 16.14
N LEU A 303 7.01 10.46 15.71
CA LEU A 303 5.89 9.91 16.48
C LEU A 303 6.35 8.93 17.58
N LEU A 304 5.61 8.89 18.68
CA LEU A 304 5.79 7.89 19.74
C LEU A 304 5.22 6.53 19.31
N HIS A 305 5.64 5.45 19.98
CA HIS A 305 4.97 4.16 19.88
C HIS A 305 3.62 4.24 20.62
N PRO A 306 2.50 3.77 20.05
CA PRO A 306 2.39 2.94 18.84
C PRO A 306 2.16 3.72 17.54
N PHE A 307 2.00 5.04 17.61
CA PHE A 307 1.66 5.89 16.46
C PHE A 307 2.70 5.82 15.33
N SER A 308 3.99 5.75 15.65
CA SER A 308 5.07 5.58 14.67
C SER A 308 4.99 4.27 13.88
N LYS A 309 4.31 3.25 14.42
CA LYS A 309 4.11 1.94 13.76
C LYS A 309 2.86 1.88 12.90
N THR A 310 2.06 2.95 12.87
CA THR A 310 0.88 3.06 11.99
C THR A 310 1.24 3.39 10.53
N PHE A 311 2.51 3.74 10.25
CA PHE A 311 3.02 4.03 8.91
C PHE A 311 4.01 2.95 8.42
N PRO A 312 4.12 2.68 7.11
CA PRO A 312 5.19 1.86 6.52
C PRO A 312 6.56 2.58 6.60
N LYS A 313 7.67 1.84 6.46
CA LYS A 313 9.03 2.38 6.33
C LYS A 313 9.58 1.89 4.98
N PRO A 314 10.04 2.77 4.07
CA PRO A 314 9.89 4.22 4.11
C PRO A 314 8.41 4.63 4.03
N THR A 315 8.06 5.83 4.51
CA THR A 315 6.68 6.32 4.48
C THR A 315 6.26 6.53 3.03
N SER A 316 5.54 5.56 2.47
CA SER A 316 5.03 5.62 1.10
C SER A 316 3.85 6.58 0.99
N PRO A 317 3.57 7.15 -0.20
CA PRO A 317 2.47 8.09 -0.41
C PRO A 317 1.06 7.46 -0.35
N ASN A 318 0.89 6.22 0.14
CA ASN A 318 -0.44 5.63 0.37
C ASN A 318 -1.07 6.16 1.67
N VAL A 319 -1.24 7.47 1.70
CA VAL A 319 -1.54 8.30 2.85
C VAL A 319 -2.86 7.92 3.55
N VAL A 320 -3.89 7.47 2.82
CA VAL A 320 -5.24 7.33 3.37
C VAL A 320 -5.38 6.13 4.32
N ALA A 321 -4.81 4.98 3.97
CA ALA A 321 -4.89 3.78 4.82
C ALA A 321 -4.09 3.97 6.11
N ASP A 322 -2.96 4.66 6.02
CA ASP A 322 -2.05 4.91 7.15
C ASP A 322 -2.66 5.92 8.12
N GLN A 323 -3.20 7.02 7.59
CA GLN A 323 -4.00 7.98 8.36
C GLN A 323 -5.17 7.33 9.07
N SER A 324 -5.88 6.44 8.38
CA SER A 324 -7.00 5.73 8.97
C SER A 324 -6.56 4.89 10.16
N ARG A 325 -5.39 4.26 10.09
CA ARG A 325 -4.81 3.47 11.20
C ARG A 325 -4.32 4.37 12.34
N LEU A 326 -3.67 5.48 12.04
CA LEU A 326 -3.28 6.48 13.04
C LEU A 326 -4.50 7.02 13.80
N ALA A 327 -5.50 7.52 13.08
CA ALA A 327 -6.72 8.06 13.68
C ALA A 327 -7.46 6.99 14.50
N LEU A 328 -7.45 5.74 14.04
CA LEU A 328 -8.09 4.64 14.75
C LEU A 328 -7.36 4.28 16.06
N MET A 329 -6.02 4.29 16.07
CA MET A 329 -5.24 4.10 17.30
C MET A 329 -5.46 5.23 18.29
N VAL A 330 -5.49 6.48 17.83
CA VAL A 330 -5.83 7.62 18.69
C VAL A 330 -7.23 7.45 19.28
N LYS A 331 -8.24 7.12 18.46
CA LYS A 331 -9.60 6.84 18.95
C LYS A 331 -9.62 5.75 20.01
N TYR A 332 -8.88 4.66 19.81
CA TYR A 332 -8.77 3.58 20.80
C TYR A 332 -8.29 4.11 22.15
N TYR A 333 -7.23 4.92 22.19
CA TYR A 333 -6.74 5.48 23.46
C TYR A 333 -7.75 6.38 24.17
N PHE A 334 -8.49 7.21 23.42
CA PHE A 334 -9.58 8.00 24.01
C PHE A 334 -10.69 7.12 24.61
N ILE A 335 -11.04 5.99 23.96
CA ILE A 335 -12.02 5.02 24.45
C ILE A 335 -11.51 4.29 25.69
N ALA A 336 -10.27 3.80 25.62
CA ALA A 336 -9.66 3.03 26.69
C ALA A 336 -9.43 3.89 27.95
N ALA A 337 -9.06 5.17 27.79
CA ALA A 337 -8.92 6.12 28.89
C ALA A 337 -10.27 6.67 29.42
N GLY A 338 -11.40 6.28 28.83
CA GLY A 338 -12.72 6.73 29.27
C GLY A 338 -13.05 8.20 29.03
N ILE A 339 -12.37 8.80 28.05
CA ILE A 339 -12.58 10.20 27.65
C ILE A 339 -13.56 10.24 26.47
N ALA A 340 -13.59 9.20 25.65
CA ALA A 340 -14.47 9.10 24.51
C ALA A 340 -15.95 8.95 24.92
N PRO A 341 -16.88 9.60 24.22
CA PRO A 341 -18.31 9.39 24.41
C PRO A 341 -18.79 7.97 24.07
N ASP A 342 -19.92 7.56 24.66
CA ASP A 342 -20.49 6.22 24.51
C ASP A 342 -20.94 5.88 23.06
N ASP A 343 -21.17 6.88 22.22
CA ASP A 343 -21.62 6.71 20.84
C ASP A 343 -20.49 6.51 19.82
N VAL A 344 -19.22 6.67 20.20
CA VAL A 344 -18.06 6.55 19.29
C VAL A 344 -18.02 5.19 18.56
N LEU A 345 -18.39 4.09 19.23
CA LEU A 345 -18.46 2.77 18.60
C LEU A 345 -19.69 2.59 17.71
N LYS A 346 -20.79 3.31 17.98
CA LYS A 346 -22.04 3.22 17.20
C LYS A 346 -21.89 3.84 15.81
N GLU A 347 -20.93 4.74 15.63
CA GLU A 347 -20.65 5.41 14.36
C GLU A 347 -20.19 4.47 13.24
N SER A 348 -19.54 3.36 13.63
CA SER A 348 -18.96 2.43 12.68
C SER A 348 -19.02 1.00 13.19
N LYS A 349 -19.90 0.22 12.57
CA LYS A 349 -20.03 -1.23 12.80
C LYS A 349 -18.72 -2.00 12.58
N THR A 350 -17.82 -1.45 11.77
CA THR A 350 -16.51 -2.05 11.44
C THR A 350 -15.37 -1.49 12.29
N PHE A 351 -15.64 -0.70 13.34
CA PHE A 351 -14.57 -0.13 14.16
C PHE A 351 -13.71 -1.23 14.80
N ALA A 352 -14.32 -2.22 15.46
CA ALA A 352 -13.61 -3.30 16.14
C ALA A 352 -12.78 -4.16 15.17
N GLU A 353 -13.32 -4.45 13.99
CA GLU A 353 -12.60 -5.14 12.91
C GLU A 353 -11.39 -4.36 12.42
N ARG A 354 -11.56 -3.04 12.19
CA ARG A 354 -10.47 -2.17 11.76
C ARG A 354 -9.41 -1.98 12.85
N LEU A 355 -9.81 -1.96 14.12
CA LEU A 355 -8.90 -1.96 15.27
C LEU A 355 -8.06 -3.23 15.33
N HIS A 356 -8.70 -4.39 15.24
CA HIS A 356 -8.00 -5.67 15.17
C HIS A 356 -6.98 -5.68 14.03
N SER A 357 -7.37 -5.22 12.83
CA SER A 357 -6.45 -5.11 11.69
C SER A 357 -5.29 -4.13 11.93
N ALA A 358 -5.54 -2.99 12.59
CA ALA A 358 -4.51 -1.99 12.89
C ALA A 358 -3.50 -2.52 13.92
N LEU A 359 -3.97 -3.19 14.97
CA LEU A 359 -3.15 -3.84 15.99
C LEU A 359 -2.28 -4.94 15.38
N GLY A 360 -2.86 -5.79 14.51
CA GLY A 360 -2.12 -6.82 13.79
C GLY A 360 -1.02 -6.22 12.88
N TYR A 361 -1.29 -5.08 12.25
CA TYR A 361 -0.27 -4.36 11.48
C TYR A 361 0.87 -3.85 12.39
N ILE A 362 0.54 -3.23 13.53
CA ILE A 362 1.53 -2.73 14.49
C ILE A 362 2.42 -3.87 14.98
N ALA A 363 1.83 -5.00 15.38
CA ALA A 363 2.59 -6.19 15.77
C ALA A 363 3.52 -6.67 14.64
N LYS A 364 3.04 -6.73 13.39
CA LYS A 364 3.89 -7.07 12.24
C LYS A 364 5.07 -6.10 12.07
N ARG A 365 4.87 -4.80 12.34
CA ARG A 365 5.90 -3.74 12.26
C ARG A 365 6.85 -3.70 13.45
N MET A 366 6.48 -4.32 14.57
CA MET A 366 7.37 -4.54 15.71
C MET A 366 8.33 -5.70 15.45
N GLY A 367 8.02 -6.59 14.51
CA GLY A 367 8.91 -7.67 14.09
C GLY A 367 9.17 -8.66 15.24
N PRO A 368 10.43 -9.04 15.51
CA PRO A 368 10.75 -9.94 16.61
C PRO A 368 10.38 -9.43 18.01
N ALA A 369 10.25 -8.12 18.18
CA ALA A 369 9.84 -7.50 19.44
C ALA A 369 8.33 -7.64 19.73
N ALA A 370 7.56 -8.12 18.75
CA ALA A 370 6.13 -8.31 18.93
C ALA A 370 5.83 -9.50 19.84
N VAL A 371 4.83 -9.33 20.71
CA VAL A 371 4.26 -10.43 21.50
C VAL A 371 3.67 -11.46 20.54
N LYS A 372 4.16 -12.69 20.66
CA LYS A 372 3.74 -13.80 19.82
C LYS A 372 2.30 -14.20 20.16
N PRO A 373 1.51 -14.64 19.17
CA PRO A 373 0.18 -15.19 19.46
C PRO A 373 0.31 -16.31 20.49
N PRO A 374 -0.60 -16.39 21.47
CA PRO A 374 -0.70 -17.54 22.35
C PRO A 374 -0.74 -18.79 21.47
N PRO A 375 -0.05 -19.89 21.87
CA PRO A 375 -0.19 -21.15 21.18
C PRO A 375 -1.69 -21.44 21.11
N GLN A 376 -2.28 -21.40 19.91
CA GLN A 376 -3.70 -21.61 19.74
C GLN A 376 -3.98 -23.06 20.18
N ALA A 377 -4.33 -23.23 21.45
CA ALA A 377 -4.91 -24.45 21.94
C ALA A 377 -6.17 -24.62 21.12
N ILE A 378 -6.21 -25.62 20.24
CA ILE A 378 -7.32 -25.88 19.32
C ILE A 378 -8.63 -25.71 20.08
N ILE A 379 -9.26 -24.54 19.91
CA ILE A 379 -10.62 -24.30 20.35
C ILE A 379 -11.43 -25.20 19.44
N ALA A 380 -12.06 -26.20 20.08
CA ALA A 380 -12.86 -27.22 19.45
C ALA A 380 -13.79 -26.56 18.42
N LYS A 381 -13.75 -27.06 17.18
CA LYS A 381 -14.73 -26.74 16.15
C LYS A 381 -16.12 -26.85 16.80
N SER A 382 -16.86 -25.75 16.80
CA SER A 382 -18.25 -25.69 17.22
C SER A 382 -19.03 -26.82 16.53
N PRO A 383 -19.94 -27.50 17.25
CA PRO A 383 -20.63 -28.66 16.72
C PRO A 383 -21.44 -28.25 15.48
N LYS A 384 -21.22 -29.01 14.39
CA LYS A 384 -22.12 -29.00 13.24
C LYS A 384 -23.55 -29.12 13.77
N ARG A 385 -24.41 -28.17 13.38
CA ARG A 385 -25.86 -28.33 13.39
C ARG A 385 -26.16 -29.71 12.80
N LEU A 386 -26.62 -30.62 13.64
CA LEU A 386 -27.37 -31.79 13.21
C LEU A 386 -28.72 -31.25 12.75
N ASP A 387 -28.90 -31.16 11.43
CA ASP A 387 -30.22 -31.01 10.86
C ASP A 387 -31.03 -32.26 11.22
N ASN A 388 -31.98 -32.07 12.13
CA ASN A 388 -33.01 -33.03 12.47
C ASN A 388 -33.80 -33.38 11.20
N LYS A 389 -33.60 -34.60 10.70
CA LYS A 389 -34.50 -35.24 9.73
C LYS A 389 -34.95 -36.59 10.28
N ALA A 390 -35.90 -36.54 11.20
CA ALA A 390 -36.72 -37.69 11.58
C ALA A 390 -38.11 -37.20 11.99
N ASN A 391 -39.05 -37.26 11.04
CA ASN A 391 -40.45 -37.66 11.25
C ASN A 391 -41.23 -37.53 9.94
N ASN A 392 -41.31 -38.62 9.19
CA ASN A 392 -42.55 -39.02 8.52
C ASN A 392 -42.45 -40.48 8.08
N ALA A 393 -42.97 -41.36 8.93
CA ALA A 393 -43.42 -42.67 8.50
C ALA A 393 -44.83 -42.51 7.90
N ASN A 394 -45.01 -42.87 6.63
CA ASN A 394 -46.14 -43.69 6.17
C ASN A 394 -46.14 -43.90 4.65
N LYS A 395 -46.44 -45.16 4.28
CA LYS A 395 -46.74 -45.73 2.94
C LYS A 395 -45.55 -45.86 1.99
N ALA A 396 -45.41 -46.91 1.19
CA ALA A 396 -46.03 -48.23 1.02
C ALA A 396 -45.27 -48.86 -0.17
N ASN A 397 -45.17 -50.19 -0.18
CA ASN A 397 -45.00 -51.05 -1.35
C ASN A 397 -43.61 -51.30 -1.98
N ASP A 398 -43.36 -52.61 -2.06
CA ASP A 398 -42.77 -53.39 -3.17
C ASP A 398 -41.25 -53.40 -3.41
N ASP A 399 -40.70 -54.56 -3.05
CA ASP A 399 -39.93 -55.52 -3.89
C ASP A 399 -38.46 -55.78 -3.45
N PRO A 400 -38.03 -57.06 -3.28
CA PRO A 400 -36.70 -57.41 -2.85
C PRO A 400 -35.86 -58.01 -3.99
N ASP A 401 -34.66 -57.49 -4.20
CA ASP A 401 -33.61 -58.27 -4.89
C ASP A 401 -32.23 -57.87 -4.36
N LYS A 402 -31.52 -58.87 -3.81
CA LYS A 402 -30.07 -59.19 -3.95
C LYS A 402 -29.03 -58.05 -3.90
N THR A 403 -27.88 -58.17 -3.25
CA THR A 403 -27.02 -59.33 -2.99
C THR A 403 -25.93 -58.91 -2.01
N ASP A 404 -25.44 -59.87 -1.25
CA ASP A 404 -24.17 -59.86 -0.52
C ASP A 404 -22.98 -59.46 -1.42
N GLU A 405 -21.96 -58.83 -0.84
CA GLU A 405 -20.57 -59.32 -0.92
C GLU A 405 -19.61 -58.48 -0.07
N ASP A 406 -18.87 -59.21 0.77
CA ASP A 406 -17.70 -58.82 1.52
C ASP A 406 -16.57 -58.32 0.62
N SER A 407 -15.74 -57.38 1.09
CA SER A 407 -14.31 -57.37 0.77
C SER A 407 -13.51 -56.57 1.78
N GLU A 408 -12.70 -57.34 2.51
CA GLU A 408 -11.58 -56.95 3.35
C GLU A 408 -10.38 -56.46 2.52
N SER A 409 -9.31 -56.11 3.23
CA SER A 409 -7.89 -55.91 2.80
C SER A 409 -7.53 -54.51 2.29
N GLU A 410 -6.36 -53.92 2.52
CA GLU A 410 -5.13 -54.22 3.26
C GLU A 410 -4.33 -52.90 3.29
N GLU A 411 -3.72 -52.52 4.42
CA GLU A 411 -2.25 -52.44 4.61
C GLU A 411 -1.43 -51.90 3.42
N SER A 412 -0.73 -50.78 3.64
CA SER A 412 0.69 -50.69 3.27
C SER A 412 1.38 -49.52 3.99
N ASP A 413 2.18 -49.90 4.98
CA ASP A 413 3.30 -49.14 5.52
C ASP A 413 4.38 -48.96 4.44
N TYR A 414 4.88 -47.73 4.27
CA TYR A 414 6.15 -47.51 3.56
C TYR A 414 7.08 -46.61 4.38
N VAL A 415 8.06 -47.27 4.99
CA VAL A 415 9.16 -46.69 5.76
C VAL A 415 10.29 -46.31 4.81
N PHE A 416 10.63 -45.03 4.70
CA PHE A 416 11.91 -44.60 4.10
C PHE A 416 12.88 -44.14 5.20
N LYS A 417 13.82 -45.03 5.53
CA LYS A 417 15.04 -44.71 6.28
C LYS A 417 16.07 -44.19 5.29
N SER A 418 16.55 -42.96 5.47
CA SER A 418 17.82 -42.54 4.91
C SER A 418 18.62 -41.74 5.94
N SER A 419 19.50 -42.47 6.62
CA SER A 419 20.60 -41.95 7.42
C SER A 419 21.65 -41.32 6.51
N ILE A 420 21.91 -40.02 6.67
CA ILE A 420 23.14 -39.39 6.16
C ILE A 420 23.91 -38.86 7.36
N LYS A 421 25.10 -39.43 7.56
CA LYS A 421 26.09 -39.05 8.57
C LYS A 421 26.73 -37.69 8.21
N PRO A 422 27.11 -36.87 9.19
CA PRO A 422 27.88 -35.64 8.95
C PRO A 422 29.38 -35.97 8.88
N THR A 423 30.06 -35.54 7.82
CA THR A 423 31.53 -35.59 7.73
C THR A 423 32.09 -34.20 7.99
N MET A 424 33.05 -34.15 8.92
CA MET A 424 33.79 -32.97 9.38
C MET A 424 34.97 -32.61 8.47
N ALA A 425 35.35 -31.33 8.59
CA ALA A 425 36.69 -30.74 8.45
C ALA A 425 37.26 -30.47 7.04
N GLY A 426 37.86 -29.28 6.89
CA GLY A 426 38.85 -28.99 5.86
C GLY A 426 38.90 -27.56 5.33
N ASP A 427 39.69 -26.73 6.02
CA ASP A 427 40.63 -25.73 5.46
C ASP A 427 40.17 -24.43 4.78
N LYS A 428 40.60 -23.33 5.42
CA LYS A 428 40.71 -21.95 4.92
C LYS A 428 41.86 -21.82 3.90
N PRO A 429 41.72 -20.95 2.88
CA PRO A 429 42.86 -20.30 2.25
C PRO A 429 42.91 -18.77 2.51
N PRO A 430 44.05 -18.11 2.23
CA PRO A 430 44.52 -16.94 2.98
C PRO A 430 44.08 -15.58 2.41
N ARG A 431 43.95 -14.62 3.34
CA ARG A 431 43.82 -13.17 3.08
C ARG A 431 45.10 -12.62 2.44
N ILE A 432 44.98 -12.09 1.23
CA ILE A 432 46.01 -11.24 0.63
C ILE A 432 45.70 -9.79 1.00
N SER A 433 46.68 -9.18 1.66
CA SER A 433 46.75 -7.76 2.03
C SER A 433 47.38 -6.98 0.88
N THR A 434 46.69 -5.95 0.38
CA THR A 434 47.29 -4.93 -0.49
C THR A 434 46.86 -3.55 -0.03
N THR A 435 47.78 -2.88 0.64
CA THR A 435 47.79 -1.44 0.87
C THR A 435 48.10 -0.69 -0.43
N PRO A 436 47.45 0.46 -0.70
CA PRO A 436 48.01 1.44 -1.61
C PRO A 436 48.64 2.62 -0.87
N LYS A 437 49.84 2.95 -1.37
CA LYS A 437 50.73 4.04 -0.98
C LYS A 437 50.10 5.43 -1.19
N LYS A 438 50.39 6.28 -0.21
CA LYS A 438 50.52 7.73 -0.25
C LYS A 438 51.56 8.21 -1.30
N PRO A 439 51.29 9.31 -2.02
CA PRO A 439 52.30 10.34 -2.31
C PRO A 439 51.77 11.69 -1.79
N GLU A 440 52.38 12.34 -0.80
CA GLU A 440 53.55 13.24 -0.92
C GLU A 440 53.33 14.47 -1.83
N ALA A 441 52.92 15.55 -1.16
CA ALA A 441 53.34 16.96 -1.29
C ALA A 441 53.61 17.57 -2.68
N SER A 442 52.84 18.62 -2.99
CA SER A 442 53.36 19.80 -3.67
C SER A 442 52.84 21.08 -3.01
N ASN A 443 53.79 21.91 -2.60
CA ASN A 443 53.66 23.26 -2.06
C ASN A 443 52.81 24.21 -2.93
N SER A 444 52.05 25.08 -2.29
CA SER A 444 52.09 26.51 -2.60
C SER A 444 51.60 27.34 -1.42
N GLU A 445 52.55 28.08 -0.85
CA GLU A 445 52.38 29.16 0.10
C GLU A 445 51.37 30.21 -0.39
N HIS A 446 50.54 30.78 0.47
CA HIS A 446 50.31 32.24 0.51
C HIS A 446 49.65 32.70 1.83
N LYS A 447 50.52 33.23 2.68
CA LYS A 447 50.40 34.40 3.56
C LYS A 447 48.99 34.83 4.05
N LYS A 448 48.80 34.68 5.37
CA LYS A 448 47.90 35.53 6.18
C LYS A 448 48.31 37.01 6.06
N PRO A 449 47.35 37.93 6.28
CA PRO A 449 47.59 38.86 7.38
C PRO A 449 46.38 38.98 8.32
N VAL A 450 46.75 39.09 9.59
CA VAL A 450 45.99 39.57 10.74
C VAL A 450 45.70 41.07 10.55
N PHE A 451 44.46 41.53 10.77
CA PHE A 451 44.19 42.83 11.41
C PHE A 451 42.74 42.97 11.92
N ALA A 452 42.64 43.21 13.23
CA ALA A 452 41.76 44.12 13.96
C ALA A 452 40.23 44.22 13.71
N ARG A 453 39.50 43.93 14.80
CA ARG A 453 38.33 44.64 15.38
C ARG A 453 37.80 45.86 14.60
N LYS A 454 36.48 45.89 14.36
CA LYS A 454 35.58 47.03 14.67
C LYS A 454 34.09 46.68 14.45
N SER A 455 33.32 46.89 15.51
CA SER A 455 31.99 47.53 15.59
C SER A 455 30.81 47.01 14.78
N ALA A 456 29.75 46.65 15.51
CA ALA A 456 28.37 46.48 15.05
C ALA A 456 27.76 47.78 14.49
N PRO A 457 26.82 47.71 13.52
CA PRO A 457 25.99 48.83 13.15
C PRO A 457 24.62 48.77 13.85
N THR A 458 24.35 49.83 14.59
CA THR A 458 23.08 50.27 15.16
C THR A 458 22.01 50.44 14.07
N ILE A 459 20.86 49.76 14.20
CA ILE A 459 19.67 50.00 13.36
C ILE A 459 18.82 51.09 14.01
N PRO A 460 18.43 52.16 13.27
CA PRO A 460 17.63 53.25 13.82
C PRO A 460 16.14 52.89 13.92
N ARG A 461 15.57 53.13 15.11
CA ARG A 461 14.14 53.19 15.39
C ARG A 461 13.46 54.25 14.51
N ARG A 462 12.36 53.87 13.84
CA ARG A 462 11.42 54.81 13.21
C ARG A 462 10.09 54.82 13.99
N PRO A 463 9.46 55.99 14.20
CA PRO A 463 8.35 56.12 15.15
C PRO A 463 6.99 55.77 14.55
N THR A 464 6.12 55.32 15.44
CA THR A 464 4.67 55.16 15.29
C THR A 464 3.97 56.49 14.98
N PRO A 465 2.89 56.45 14.19
CA PRO A 465 1.78 57.38 14.34
C PRO A 465 0.51 56.65 14.79
N VAL A 466 -0.07 57.22 15.84
CA VAL A 466 -1.43 57.02 16.32
C VAL A 466 -2.37 57.74 15.34
N ASP A 467 -3.46 57.11 14.90
CA ASP A 467 -4.84 57.63 14.97
C ASP A 467 -5.82 56.98 13.98
N SER A 468 -7.02 56.71 14.51
CA SER A 468 -8.34 56.73 13.86
C SER A 468 -8.75 55.58 12.91
N ILE A 469 -9.50 54.64 13.47
CA ILE A 469 -10.37 53.68 12.77
C ILE A 469 -11.77 54.31 12.62
N PRO A 470 -12.35 54.42 11.42
CA PRO A 470 -13.79 54.62 11.25
C PRO A 470 -14.50 53.27 11.11
N THR A 471 -15.46 53.06 12.00
CA THR A 471 -16.44 51.97 12.02
C THR A 471 -17.29 51.93 10.74
N PRO A 472 -17.47 50.78 10.07
CA PRO A 472 -18.49 50.63 9.02
C PRO A 472 -19.87 50.35 9.65
N PRO A 473 -20.96 50.98 9.17
CA PRO A 473 -22.31 50.75 9.70
C PRO A 473 -22.95 49.47 9.15
N ALA A 474 -23.74 48.83 10.01
CA ALA A 474 -24.52 47.63 9.78
C ALA A 474 -25.62 47.82 8.70
N PRO A 475 -25.97 46.76 7.93
CA PRO A 475 -27.09 46.80 7.01
C PRO A 475 -28.43 46.58 7.74
N LYS A 476 -29.38 47.50 7.52
CA LYS A 476 -30.80 47.33 7.87
C LYS A 476 -31.50 46.41 6.86
N PRO A 477 -32.50 45.62 7.29
CA PRO A 477 -33.30 44.77 6.42
C PRO A 477 -34.55 45.51 5.93
N THR A 478 -35.00 45.24 4.70
CA THR A 478 -36.39 45.49 4.30
C THR A 478 -36.80 44.57 3.13
N PRO A 479 -37.97 43.92 3.19
CA PRO A 479 -38.60 43.14 2.10
C PRO A 479 -39.57 44.08 1.31
N PRO A 480 -40.51 43.66 0.41
CA PRO A 480 -40.97 42.31 0.07
C PRO A 480 -41.39 42.06 -1.43
N THR A 481 -41.91 40.84 -1.70
CA THR A 481 -43.02 40.48 -2.63
C THR A 481 -42.97 40.84 -4.12
N VAL A 482 -42.98 39.84 -5.03
CA VAL A 482 -44.06 39.63 -6.03
C VAL A 482 -44.06 38.21 -6.64
N ASP A 483 -45.21 37.55 -6.50
CA ASP A 483 -45.99 36.71 -7.43
C ASP A 483 -45.37 35.82 -8.52
N SER A 484 -45.61 34.52 -8.34
CA SER A 484 -46.38 33.62 -9.22
C SER A 484 -46.74 34.09 -10.63
N THR A 485 -46.36 33.31 -11.65
CA THR A 485 -47.29 33.01 -12.76
C THR A 485 -46.97 31.69 -13.46
N ASN A 486 -47.95 30.80 -13.41
CA ASN A 486 -48.14 29.63 -14.26
C ASN A 486 -48.09 30.01 -15.74
N ILE A 487 -47.36 29.24 -16.56
CA ILE A 487 -47.75 29.04 -17.96
C ILE A 487 -47.61 27.55 -18.32
N THR A 488 -48.77 26.92 -18.47
CA THR A 488 -49.01 25.65 -19.13
C THR A 488 -49.05 25.89 -20.64
N VAL A 489 -48.18 25.24 -21.43
CA VAL A 489 -48.43 24.99 -22.86
C VAL A 489 -47.77 23.67 -23.31
N THR A 490 -48.59 22.65 -23.52
CA THR A 490 -48.46 21.65 -24.61
C THR A 490 -49.44 22.09 -25.70
N PRO A 491 -49.28 21.78 -27.02
CA PRO A 491 -48.97 20.41 -27.49
C PRO A 491 -48.21 20.29 -28.84
N SER A 492 -47.99 19.02 -29.23
CA SER A 492 -48.08 18.50 -30.60
C SER A 492 -46.95 18.76 -31.59
N ALA A 493 -46.22 17.72 -31.99
CA ALA A 493 -46.45 17.05 -33.28
C ALA A 493 -45.39 15.95 -33.54
N SER A 494 -45.89 14.76 -33.89
CA SER A 494 -45.15 13.66 -34.54
C SER A 494 -44.74 14.08 -35.97
N PRO A 495 -43.62 13.57 -36.53
CA PRO A 495 -43.78 12.44 -37.46
C PRO A 495 -42.62 11.42 -37.47
N THR A 496 -42.97 10.15 -37.51
CA THR A 496 -42.27 9.07 -38.27
C THR A 496 -42.91 9.03 -39.68
N PRO A 497 -42.39 8.38 -40.76
CA PRO A 497 -41.31 7.37 -40.85
C PRO A 497 -40.41 7.44 -42.12
N ALA A 498 -39.33 6.63 -42.18
CA ALA A 498 -38.96 5.86 -43.39
C ALA A 498 -37.70 4.96 -43.23
N ARG A 499 -37.98 3.64 -43.24
CA ARG A 499 -37.34 2.47 -43.89
C ARG A 499 -35.80 2.17 -43.93
N PRO A 500 -35.42 0.87 -44.00
CA PRO A 500 -34.07 0.34 -43.77
C PRO A 500 -33.37 -0.26 -45.02
N LEU A 501 -32.05 -0.48 -44.96
CA LEU A 501 -31.23 -1.38 -45.80
C LEU A 501 -29.93 -1.78 -45.03
N PRO A 502 -29.10 -2.75 -45.48
CA PRO A 502 -29.18 -4.21 -45.27
C PRO A 502 -27.93 -4.79 -44.51
N PRO A 503 -27.87 -6.11 -44.21
CA PRO A 503 -26.73 -6.69 -43.50
C PRO A 503 -25.58 -7.09 -44.44
N VAL A 504 -24.34 -6.82 -44.01
CA VAL A 504 -23.10 -7.32 -44.65
C VAL A 504 -22.58 -8.53 -43.85
N PRO A 505 -22.04 -9.59 -44.50
CA PRO A 505 -21.81 -10.89 -43.88
C PRO A 505 -20.45 -10.98 -43.17
N VAL A 506 -20.46 -11.75 -42.09
CA VAL A 506 -19.30 -12.19 -41.30
C VAL A 506 -18.49 -13.22 -42.09
N GLN A 507 -17.22 -12.94 -42.36
CA GLN A 507 -16.25 -13.96 -42.78
C GLN A 507 -15.47 -14.46 -41.57
N SER A 508 -15.68 -15.75 -41.25
CA SER A 508 -14.88 -16.52 -40.31
C SER A 508 -13.64 -17.06 -41.02
N THR A 509 -12.45 -16.76 -40.52
CA THR A 509 -11.21 -17.45 -40.92
C THR A 509 -10.73 -18.30 -39.75
N SER A 510 -10.82 -19.61 -39.94
CA SER A 510 -10.25 -20.67 -39.11
C SER A 510 -8.72 -20.72 -39.29
N THR A 511 -7.97 -20.57 -38.20
CA THR A 511 -6.51 -20.75 -38.20
C THR A 511 -6.16 -22.19 -37.87
N THR A 512 -5.63 -22.88 -38.88
CA THR A 512 -5.16 -24.27 -38.85
C THR A 512 -3.79 -24.35 -38.19
N LYS A 513 -3.67 -25.28 -37.24
CA LYS A 513 -2.47 -25.66 -36.49
C LYS A 513 -1.59 -26.61 -37.34
N PRO A 514 -0.26 -26.42 -37.45
CA PRO A 514 0.61 -27.50 -37.91
C PRO A 514 1.40 -28.13 -36.75
N SER A 515 1.42 -29.46 -36.76
CA SER A 515 2.27 -30.35 -35.95
C SER A 515 3.72 -30.39 -36.48
N PRO A 516 4.70 -30.77 -35.64
CA PRO A 516 6.12 -30.72 -35.97
C PRO A 516 6.61 -31.97 -36.69
N SER A 517 7.43 -31.79 -37.73
CA SER A 517 8.20 -32.85 -38.38
C SER A 517 9.65 -32.87 -37.88
N THR A 518 10.01 -34.00 -37.28
CA THR A 518 11.36 -34.48 -36.99
C THR A 518 12.25 -34.51 -38.24
N THR A 519 13.44 -33.90 -38.19
CA THR A 519 14.50 -34.19 -39.18
C THR A 519 15.86 -34.31 -38.53
N LYS A 520 16.57 -35.32 -39.02
CA LYS A 520 17.76 -36.01 -38.50
C LYS A 520 19.05 -35.20 -38.68
N SER A 521 20.00 -35.49 -37.80
CA SER A 521 21.42 -35.11 -37.80
C SER A 521 22.14 -35.44 -39.11
N PRO A 522 23.17 -34.67 -39.52
CA PRO A 522 24.16 -35.15 -40.48
C PRO A 522 25.52 -35.47 -39.84
N LYS A 523 26.09 -36.52 -40.40
CA LYS A 523 27.36 -37.18 -40.08
C LYS A 523 28.58 -36.35 -40.44
N THR A 524 29.59 -36.53 -39.60
CA THR A 524 31.01 -36.25 -39.75
C THR A 524 31.61 -36.80 -41.06
N ILE A 525 32.33 -35.96 -41.81
CA ILE A 525 33.24 -36.39 -42.88
C ILE A 525 34.62 -35.74 -42.66
N LYS A 526 35.65 -36.58 -42.65
CA LYS A 526 37.08 -36.23 -42.54
C LYS A 526 37.66 -35.76 -43.89
N PRO A 527 38.74 -34.96 -43.89
CA PRO A 527 39.32 -34.39 -45.10
C PRO A 527 40.38 -35.31 -45.72
N THR A 528 40.42 -35.35 -47.05
CA THR A 528 41.50 -36.00 -47.82
C THR A 528 42.25 -34.96 -48.65
N LYS A 529 43.57 -35.03 -48.58
CA LYS A 529 44.54 -34.10 -49.17
C LYS A 529 44.73 -34.33 -50.68
N THR A 530 45.45 -33.36 -51.26
CA THR A 530 46.32 -33.40 -52.47
C THR A 530 45.67 -33.35 -53.85
N SER A 531 45.81 -32.20 -54.53
CA SER A 531 46.76 -32.06 -55.65
C SER A 531 46.92 -30.58 -56.07
N LYS A 532 48.07 -30.31 -56.69
CA LYS A 532 48.70 -29.01 -56.98
C LYS A 532 48.57 -28.70 -58.49
N PRO A 533 49.08 -27.57 -59.02
CA PRO A 533 48.29 -26.50 -59.62
C PRO A 533 48.38 -26.44 -61.16
N SER A 534 47.35 -25.88 -61.81
CA SER A 534 47.40 -25.49 -63.23
C SER A 534 47.27 -23.98 -63.37
N LYS A 535 48.17 -23.41 -64.19
CA LYS A 535 48.39 -21.99 -64.44
C LYS A 535 47.50 -21.45 -65.56
N ARG A 536 47.19 -20.14 -65.46
CA ARG A 536 46.78 -19.14 -66.48
C ARG A 536 45.29 -18.76 -66.55
N PRO A 537 44.93 -17.57 -67.06
CA PRO A 537 45.70 -16.33 -67.18
C PRO A 537 45.00 -15.10 -66.55
N ARG A 538 45.82 -14.10 -66.23
CA ARG A 538 45.45 -12.71 -65.93
C ARG A 538 44.52 -12.15 -67.00
N THR A 539 43.36 -11.66 -66.58
CA THR A 539 42.70 -10.50 -67.18
C THR A 539 42.52 -9.46 -66.07
N SER A 540 43.10 -8.31 -66.35
CA SER A 540 43.01 -7.04 -65.61
C SER A 540 41.62 -6.43 -65.71
N ASP A 541 41.35 -5.52 -64.77
CA ASP A 541 40.26 -4.54 -64.74
C ASP A 541 38.86 -5.03 -64.39
N SER A 542 38.63 -5.14 -63.09
CA SER A 542 37.32 -4.89 -62.46
C SER A 542 37.54 -4.61 -60.97
N SER A 543 38.03 -3.40 -60.66
CA SER A 543 37.99 -2.87 -59.28
C SER A 543 36.57 -2.42 -58.95
N PHE A 544 35.70 -3.36 -58.63
CA PHE A 544 34.52 -3.08 -57.80
C PHE A 544 34.92 -3.38 -56.36
N PRO A 545 34.92 -2.37 -55.45
CA PRO A 545 35.07 -2.60 -54.03
C PRO A 545 33.74 -3.17 -53.53
N PHE A 546 33.55 -4.48 -53.69
CA PHE A 546 32.53 -5.17 -52.93
C PHE A 546 33.11 -5.38 -51.54
N ASP A 547 32.58 -4.66 -50.56
CA ASP A 547 32.85 -4.79 -49.13
C ASP A 547 32.28 -6.13 -48.58
N ASP A 548 32.53 -7.24 -49.28
CA ASP A 548 32.05 -8.57 -48.89
C ASP A 548 32.62 -8.95 -47.51
N ASP A 549 33.83 -8.50 -47.18
CA ASP A 549 34.45 -8.69 -45.86
C ASP A 549 33.64 -8.04 -44.73
N ALA A 550 32.98 -6.90 -44.97
CA ALA A 550 32.12 -6.26 -43.96
C ALA A 550 30.85 -7.09 -43.71
N ILE A 551 30.27 -7.66 -44.76
CA ILE A 551 29.09 -8.53 -44.66
C ILE A 551 29.45 -9.82 -43.91
N PHE A 552 30.63 -10.39 -44.16
CA PHE A 552 31.08 -11.58 -43.44
C PHE A 552 31.39 -11.31 -41.96
N GLU A 553 31.91 -10.14 -41.61
CA GLU A 553 32.11 -9.79 -40.19
C GLU A 553 30.81 -9.50 -39.45
N ASP A 554 29.83 -8.86 -40.10
CA ASP A 554 28.51 -8.69 -39.52
C ASP A 554 27.80 -10.04 -39.30
N LEU A 555 27.92 -10.97 -40.25
CA LEU A 555 27.38 -12.33 -40.09
C LEU A 555 28.09 -13.09 -38.96
N ARG A 556 29.42 -12.95 -38.82
CA ARG A 556 30.18 -13.55 -37.72
C ARG A 556 29.76 -12.97 -36.38
N ARG A 557 29.58 -11.65 -36.30
CA ARG A 557 29.11 -10.97 -35.09
C ARG A 557 27.71 -11.43 -34.70
N LEU A 558 26.82 -11.57 -35.67
CA LEU A 558 25.46 -12.06 -35.45
C LEU A 558 25.46 -13.52 -34.96
N MET A 559 26.33 -14.38 -35.50
CA MET A 559 26.48 -15.75 -35.02
C MET A 559 27.00 -15.80 -33.58
N THR A 560 28.02 -15.00 -33.24
CA THR A 560 28.51 -14.93 -31.85
C THR A 560 27.44 -14.42 -30.89
N GLN A 561 26.65 -13.41 -31.29
CA GLN A 561 25.52 -12.92 -30.49
C GLN A 561 24.46 -13.99 -30.27
N ASN A 562 24.16 -14.81 -31.28
CA ASN A 562 23.21 -15.89 -31.16
C ASN A 562 23.72 -17.01 -30.23
N ASP A 563 25.02 -17.33 -30.29
CA ASP A 563 25.65 -18.29 -29.38
C ASP A 563 25.66 -17.79 -27.93
N ASP A 564 25.92 -16.50 -27.72
CA ASP A 564 25.86 -15.87 -26.40
C ASP A 564 24.42 -15.83 -25.87
N LEU A 565 23.44 -15.45 -26.68
CA LEU A 565 22.03 -15.47 -26.30
C LEU A 565 21.55 -16.88 -25.95
N THR A 566 22.00 -17.89 -26.70
CA THR A 566 21.71 -19.30 -26.40
C THR A 566 22.33 -19.72 -25.06
N ARG A 567 23.54 -19.24 -24.74
CA ARG A 567 24.18 -19.50 -23.44
C ARG A 567 23.39 -18.85 -22.30
N ASP A 568 22.94 -17.62 -22.48
CA ASP A 568 22.19 -16.87 -21.47
C ASP A 568 20.81 -17.49 -21.23
N ILE A 569 20.10 -17.91 -22.29
CA ILE A 569 18.83 -18.64 -22.18
C ILE A 569 19.01 -19.92 -21.36
N ASN A 570 20.08 -20.68 -21.61
CA ASN A 570 20.36 -21.90 -20.85
C ASN A 570 20.74 -21.62 -19.39
N ALA A 571 21.45 -20.51 -19.13
CA ALA A 571 21.79 -20.09 -17.77
C ALA A 571 20.53 -19.71 -16.96
N VAL A 572 19.64 -18.90 -17.56
CA VAL A 572 18.37 -18.51 -16.93
C VAL A 572 17.46 -19.73 -16.70
N ALA A 573 17.40 -20.67 -17.65
CA ALA A 573 16.64 -21.91 -17.49
C ALA A 573 17.14 -22.74 -16.29
N HIS A 574 18.46 -22.89 -16.13
CA HIS A 574 19.05 -23.58 -15.00
C HIS A 574 18.81 -22.86 -13.65
N GLU A 575 18.86 -21.52 -13.65
CA GLU A 575 18.54 -20.72 -12.47
C GLU A 575 17.07 -20.89 -12.06
N LEU A 576 16.14 -20.87 -13.02
CA LEU A 576 14.72 -21.10 -12.79
C LEU A 576 14.46 -22.48 -12.19
N GLU A 577 15.08 -23.53 -12.74
CA GLU A 577 15.01 -24.91 -12.21
C GLU A 577 15.57 -24.99 -10.78
N THR A 578 16.67 -24.28 -10.49
CA THR A 578 17.25 -24.21 -9.14
C THR A 578 16.29 -23.53 -8.14
N HIS A 579 15.62 -22.46 -8.57
CA HIS A 579 14.63 -21.78 -7.73
C HIS A 579 13.39 -22.63 -7.47
N GLU A 580 12.93 -23.39 -8.47
CA GLU A 580 11.82 -24.33 -8.33
C GLU A 580 12.17 -25.45 -7.35
N MET A 581 13.35 -26.07 -7.48
CA MET A 581 13.84 -27.06 -6.52
C MET A 581 13.93 -26.52 -5.08
N ARG A 582 14.41 -25.27 -4.90
CA ARG A 582 14.48 -24.64 -3.57
C ARG A 582 13.09 -24.38 -2.98
N LYS A 583 12.13 -23.97 -3.82
CA LYS A 583 10.74 -23.74 -3.42
C LYS A 583 10.08 -25.05 -2.99
N GLU A 584 10.27 -26.13 -3.75
CA GLU A 584 9.75 -27.46 -3.40
C GLU A 584 10.36 -27.98 -2.10
N ALA A 585 11.69 -27.86 -1.93
CA ALA A 585 12.37 -28.26 -0.69
C ALA A 585 11.88 -27.45 0.52
N PHE A 586 11.58 -26.16 0.33
CA PHE A 586 11.00 -25.33 1.38
C PHE A 586 9.58 -25.77 1.74
N LEU A 587 8.73 -26.03 0.74
CA LEU A 587 7.36 -26.50 0.96
C LEU A 587 7.33 -27.86 1.68
N ALA A 588 8.16 -28.81 1.25
CA ALA A 588 8.30 -30.11 1.91
C ALA A 588 8.76 -29.98 3.38
N LYS A 589 9.71 -29.07 3.65
CA LYS A 589 10.16 -28.78 5.02
C LYS A 589 9.08 -28.11 5.87
N TRP A 590 8.27 -27.25 5.26
CA TRP A 590 7.16 -26.59 5.93
C TRP A 590 6.06 -27.60 6.28
N GLU A 591 5.69 -28.46 5.33
CA GLU A 591 4.71 -29.54 5.50
C GLU A 591 5.13 -30.52 6.60
N ALA A 592 6.38 -31.01 6.57
CA ALA A 592 6.90 -31.89 7.62
C ALA A 592 6.87 -31.25 9.03
N LYS A 593 7.13 -29.94 9.13
CA LYS A 593 7.02 -29.21 10.40
C LYS A 593 5.56 -29.04 10.84
N HIS A 594 4.68 -28.78 9.89
CA HIS A 594 3.25 -28.68 10.14
C HIS A 594 2.69 -30.00 10.67
N ASP A 595 3.01 -31.12 10.04
CA ASP A 595 2.56 -32.46 10.44
C ASP A 595 3.11 -32.86 11.82
N ALA A 596 4.39 -32.55 12.09
CA ALA A 596 4.97 -32.77 13.41
C ALA A 596 4.25 -31.97 14.52
N LEU A 597 3.80 -30.76 14.22
CA LEU A 597 2.99 -29.95 15.14
C LEU A 597 1.60 -30.53 15.34
N VAL A 598 0.95 -31.00 14.27
CA VAL A 598 -0.36 -31.65 14.33
C VAL A 598 -0.29 -32.93 15.19
N GLN A 599 0.69 -33.80 14.93
CA GLN A 599 0.92 -35.02 15.74
C GLN A 599 1.17 -34.69 17.21
N LYS A 600 1.96 -33.65 17.51
CA LYS A 600 2.20 -33.21 18.89
C LYS A 600 0.91 -32.73 19.56
N GLN A 601 0.06 -32.02 18.83
CA GLN A 601 -1.24 -31.56 19.35
C GLN A 601 -2.20 -32.72 19.60
N GLU A 602 -2.26 -33.71 18.71
CA GLU A 602 -3.06 -34.93 18.91
C GLU A 602 -2.59 -35.73 20.12
N LYS A 603 -1.27 -35.89 20.28
CA LYS A 603 -0.68 -36.53 21.47
C LYS A 603 -1.11 -35.83 22.76
N MET A 604 -1.00 -34.50 22.82
CA MET A 604 -1.43 -33.72 24.01
C MET A 604 -2.93 -33.82 24.27
N LYS A 605 -3.77 -33.89 23.22
CA LYS A 605 -5.21 -34.10 23.38
C LYS A 605 -5.52 -35.46 23.97
N MET A 606 -4.87 -36.52 23.48
CA MET A 606 -5.04 -37.88 24.01
C MET A 606 -4.60 -37.97 25.48
N GLU A 607 -3.47 -37.36 25.83
CA GLU A 607 -3.00 -37.28 27.22
C GLU A 607 -3.99 -36.54 28.12
N LYS A 608 -4.54 -35.41 27.66
CA LYS A 608 -5.56 -34.65 28.41
C LYS A 608 -6.85 -35.43 28.62
N ILE A 609 -7.29 -36.20 27.62
CA ILE A 609 -8.46 -37.09 27.73
C ILE A 609 -8.17 -38.17 28.78
N GLU A 610 -6.99 -38.77 28.76
CA GLU A 610 -6.60 -39.80 29.72
C GLU A 610 -6.51 -39.24 31.16
N VAL A 611 -5.93 -38.06 31.35
CA VAL A 611 -5.89 -37.39 32.66
C VAL A 611 -7.32 -37.13 33.18
N ARG A 612 -8.23 -36.62 32.34
CA ARG A 612 -9.64 -36.43 32.73
C ARG A 612 -10.31 -37.73 33.12
N ARG A 613 -10.06 -38.80 32.36
CA ARG A 613 -10.58 -40.15 32.67
C ARG A 613 -10.07 -40.65 34.02
N GLN A 614 -8.79 -40.41 34.34
CA GLN A 614 -8.21 -40.77 35.63
C GLN A 614 -8.79 -39.94 36.79
N VAL A 615 -8.97 -38.63 36.60
CA VAL A 615 -9.60 -37.77 37.61
C VAL A 615 -11.04 -38.21 37.89
N PHE A 616 -11.82 -38.50 36.85
CA PHE A 616 -13.19 -38.99 37.00
C PHE A 616 -13.24 -40.34 37.72
N LYS A 617 -12.34 -41.27 37.38
CA LYS A 617 -12.20 -42.55 38.11
C LYS A 617 -11.88 -42.34 39.60
N ARG A 618 -11.03 -41.37 39.94
CA ARG A 618 -10.69 -41.04 41.33
C ARG A 618 -11.88 -40.42 42.07
N GLN A 619 -12.59 -39.49 41.45
CA GLN A 619 -13.79 -38.88 42.03
C GLN A 619 -14.85 -39.94 42.34
N LYS A 620 -15.14 -40.82 41.37
CA LYS A 620 -16.08 -41.92 41.56
C LYS A 620 -15.66 -42.85 42.71
N LYS A 621 -14.37 -43.19 42.80
CA LYS A 621 -13.86 -44.01 43.91
C LYS A 621 -13.97 -43.31 45.28
N CYS A 622 -13.82 -41.98 45.32
CA CYS A 622 -14.02 -41.20 46.54
C CYS A 622 -15.50 -41.12 46.94
N GLU A 623 -16.42 -41.03 45.98
CA GLU A 623 -17.87 -41.10 46.23
C GLU A 623 -18.28 -42.48 46.75
N GLU A 624 -17.83 -43.56 46.12
CA GLU A 624 -18.09 -44.94 46.57
C GLU A 624 -17.57 -45.18 48.00
N ALA A 625 -16.39 -44.63 48.36
CA ALA A 625 -15.85 -44.75 49.72
C ALA A 625 -16.65 -43.96 50.77
N LEU A 626 -17.28 -42.85 50.39
CA LEU A 626 -18.13 -42.06 51.29
C LEU A 626 -19.51 -42.68 51.51
N GLU A 627 -19.96 -43.56 50.61
CA GLU A 627 -21.20 -44.33 50.78
C GLU A 627 -21.02 -45.58 51.65
N GLU A 628 -19.79 -46.07 51.83
CA GLU A 628 -19.48 -47.23 52.67
C GLU A 628 -19.24 -46.90 54.16
N ASP A 629 -18.93 -45.64 54.48
CA ASP A 629 -18.78 -45.11 55.85
C ASP A 629 -20.13 -44.62 56.41
#